data_AF-A0A396SAU5-F1
#
_entry.id   AF-A0A396SAU5-F1
#
_cell.length_a   1.000
_cell.length_b   1.000
_cell.length_c   1.000
_cell.angle_alpha   90.00
_cell.angle_beta   90.00
_cell.angle_gamma   90.00
#
_symmetry.space_group_name_H-M   'P 1'
#
loop_
_entity.id
_entity.type
_entity.pdbx_description
1 polymer ?
#
loop_
_entity_poly.entity_id
_entity_poly.type
_entity_poly.pdbx_seq_one_letter_code
_entity_poly.pdbx_strand_id
1 'polypeptide(L)'
;MPNNIAGRGLTDREMLQLSLELEKGRCRSIANTMLETTHNELREVYVQCFENARSNHVQLFEIMNNKGWYKTELASKEQISKVQELMQNNLHPDDQF
;
A
#
# COMPACT_ATOMS: atom_id res chain seq x y z
N MET A 1 13.36 7.35 19.18
CA MET A 1 12.29 8.02 19.95
C MET A 1 12.25 7.40 21.34
N PRO A 2 12.10 8.17 22.43
CA PRO A 2 11.97 7.59 23.77
C PRO A 2 10.71 6.75 23.83
N ASN A 3 10.84 5.49 24.25
CA ASN A 3 9.71 4.58 24.41
C ASN A 3 8.84 5.07 25.57
N ASN A 4 7.74 5.74 25.24
CA ASN A 4 6.79 6.35 26.17
C ASN A 4 5.60 5.43 26.47
N ILE A 5 5.80 4.10 26.36
CA ILE A 5 4.82 3.04 26.65
C ILE A 5 4.66 2.73 28.15
N ALA A 6 5.44 3.36 29.04
CA ALA A 6 5.30 3.16 30.48
C ALA A 6 3.94 3.71 31.00
N GLY A 7 2.88 2.88 30.93
CA GLY A 7 1.58 3.09 31.57
C GLY A 7 0.53 3.88 30.81
N ARG A 8 0.82 4.42 29.62
CA ARG A 8 -0.20 5.10 28.77
C ARG A 8 -0.63 4.22 27.60
N GLY A 9 -1.93 4.21 27.30
CA GLY A 9 -2.46 3.60 26.08
C GLY A 9 -1.97 4.31 24.82
N LEU A 10 -2.15 3.66 23.67
CA LEU A 10 -1.90 4.26 22.37
C LEU A 10 -2.86 5.44 22.14
N THR A 11 -2.33 6.55 21.65
CA THR A 11 -3.17 7.64 21.13
C THR A 11 -3.86 7.23 19.84
N ASP A 12 -4.92 7.92 19.44
CA ASP A 12 -5.61 7.68 18.16
C ASP A 12 -4.64 7.71 16.97
N ARG A 13 -3.68 8.64 16.99
CA ARG A 13 -2.65 8.73 15.95
C ARG A 13 -1.77 7.49 15.92
N GLU A 14 -1.33 7.01 17.09
CA GLU A 14 -0.48 5.82 17.20
C GLU A 14 -1.26 4.54 16.82
N MET A 15 -2.53 4.44 17.20
CA MET A 15 -3.39 3.32 16.81
C MET A 15 -3.61 3.30 15.30
N LEU A 16 -4.00 4.43 14.70
CA LEU A 16 -4.22 4.51 13.25
C LEU A 16 -2.93 4.30 12.46
N GLN A 17 -1.79 4.82 12.93
CA GLN A 17 -0.49 4.54 12.34
C GLN A 17 -0.17 3.04 12.38
N LEU A 18 -0.39 2.39 13.52
CA LEU A 18 -0.19 0.94 13.65
C LEU A 18 -1.11 0.17 12.71
N SER A 19 -2.40 0.48 12.68
CA SER A 19 -3.36 -0.15 11.77
C SER A 19 -2.97 0.04 10.31
N LEU A 20 -2.52 1.24 9.92
CA LEU A 20 -2.08 1.53 8.56
C LEU A 20 -0.88 0.66 8.17
N GLU A 21 0.14 0.55 9.05
CA GLU A 21 1.32 -0.29 8.78
C GLU A 21 0.97 -1.78 8.75
N LEU A 22 0.02 -2.23 9.57
CA LEU A 22 -0.48 -3.61 9.52
C LEU A 22 -1.15 -3.91 8.18
N GLU A 23 -2.02 -3.03 7.67
CA GLU A 23 -2.66 -3.24 6.37
C GLU A 23 -1.65 -3.19 5.20
N LYS A 24 -0.61 -2.34 5.27
CA LYS A 24 0.51 -2.39 4.32
C LYS A 24 1.21 -3.75 4.35
N GLY A 25 1.50 -4.27 5.54
CA GLY A 25 2.11 -5.58 5.73
C GLY A 25 1.25 -6.70 5.14
N ARG A 26 -0.06 -6.67 5.41
CA ARG A 26 -1.03 -7.63 4.85
C ARG A 26 -1.05 -7.60 3.33
N CYS A 27 -1.12 -6.42 2.72
CA CYS A 27 -1.09 -6.27 1.27
C CYS A 27 0.17 -6.92 0.66
N ARG A 28 1.35 -6.64 1.23
CA ARG A 28 2.63 -7.23 0.75
C ARG A 28 2.63 -8.75 0.88
N SER A 29 2.19 -9.28 2.02
CA SER A 29 2.17 -10.72 2.26
C SER A 29 1.21 -11.45 1.31
N ILE A 30 -0.01 -10.93 1.14
CA ILE A 30 -1.02 -11.54 0.28
C ILE A 30 -0.58 -11.50 -1.19
N ALA A 31 0.01 -10.39 -1.63
CA ALA A 31 0.52 -10.25 -2.99
C ALA A 31 1.56 -11.34 -3.32
N ASN A 32 2.50 -11.61 -2.41
CA ASN A 32 3.47 -12.69 -2.60
C ASN A 32 2.77 -14.05 -2.73
N THR A 33 1.80 -14.35 -1.86
CA THR A 33 1.05 -15.60 -1.92
C THR A 33 0.23 -15.74 -3.21
N MET A 34 -0.37 -14.66 -3.72
CA MET A 34 -1.11 -14.65 -4.99
C MET A 34 -0.22 -14.99 -6.19
N LEU A 35 1.04 -14.58 -6.17
CA LEU A 35 2.00 -14.86 -7.24
C LEU A 35 2.44 -16.33 -7.23
N GLU A 36 2.59 -16.93 -6.05
CA GLU A 36 3.16 -18.26 -5.88
C GLU A 36 2.10 -19.39 -5.77
N THR A 37 0.84 -19.06 -5.45
CA THR A 37 -0.21 -20.08 -5.29
C THR A 37 -0.56 -20.76 -6.61
N THR A 38 -0.48 -22.09 -6.65
CA THR A 38 -0.83 -22.89 -7.85
C THR A 38 -2.31 -23.25 -7.91
N HIS A 39 -3.06 -23.03 -6.82
CA HIS A 39 -4.47 -23.39 -6.72
C HIS A 39 -5.37 -22.20 -7.07
N ASN A 40 -6.15 -22.32 -8.16
CA ASN A 40 -6.94 -21.21 -8.71
C ASN A 40 -8.01 -20.68 -7.74
N GLU A 41 -8.81 -21.54 -7.13
CA GLU A 41 -9.87 -21.09 -6.20
C GLU A 41 -9.29 -20.38 -4.97
N LEU A 42 -8.15 -20.87 -4.45
CA LEU A 42 -7.43 -20.23 -3.36
C LEU A 42 -6.84 -18.89 -3.80
N ARG A 43 -6.39 -18.76 -5.05
CA ARG A 43 -5.94 -17.49 -5.61
C ARG A 43 -7.06 -16.45 -5.59
N GLU A 44 -8.27 -16.82 -5.99
CA GLU A 44 -9.45 -15.94 -5.95
C GLU A 44 -9.78 -15.48 -4.51
N VAL A 45 -9.68 -16.39 -3.54
CA VAL A 45 -9.84 -16.02 -2.12
C VAL A 45 -8.78 -15.00 -1.69
N TYR A 46 -7.53 -15.16 -2.11
CA TYR A 46 -6.47 -14.20 -1.80
C TYR A 46 -6.66 -12.86 -2.52
N VAL A 47 -7.17 -12.84 -3.75
CA VAL A 47 -7.55 -11.60 -4.45
C VAL A 47 -8.57 -10.82 -3.62
N GLN A 48 -9.63 -11.48 -3.13
CA GLN A 48 -10.64 -10.83 -2.29
C GLN A 48 -10.04 -10.31 -0.97
N CYS A 49 -9.16 -11.10 -0.34
CA CYS A 49 -8.44 -10.67 0.87
C CYS A 49 -7.56 -9.44 0.61
N PHE A 50 -6.88 -9.40 -0.54
CA PHE A 50 -6.04 -8.28 -0.94
C PHE A 50 -6.87 -7.02 -1.14
N GLU A 51 -7.98 -7.10 -1.88
CA GLU A 51 -8.86 -5.95 -2.11
C GLU A 51 -9.43 -5.38 -0.81
N ASN A 52 -9.79 -6.24 0.14
CA ASN A 52 -10.23 -5.81 1.47
C ASN A 52 -9.13 -5.10 2.25
N ALA A 53 -7.92 -5.67 2.30
CA ALA A 53 -6.78 -5.04 2.98
C ALA A 53 -6.39 -3.70 2.32
N ARG A 54 -6.40 -3.65 1.00
CA ARG A 54 -6.14 -2.43 0.21
C ARG A 54 -7.17 -1.35 0.49
N SER A 55 -8.46 -1.70 0.51
CA SER A 55 -9.55 -0.77 0.81
C SER A 55 -9.42 -0.18 2.22
N ASN A 56 -9.15 -1.04 3.21
CA ASN A 56 -8.91 -0.61 4.60
C ASN A 56 -7.71 0.34 4.68
N HIS A 57 -6.60 0.00 4.02
CA HIS A 57 -5.41 0.85 3.98
C HIS A 57 -5.72 2.23 3.39
N VAL A 58 -6.45 2.30 2.27
CA VAL A 58 -6.81 3.58 1.63
C VAL A 58 -7.62 4.45 2.59
N GLN A 59 -8.64 3.89 3.25
CA GLN A 59 -9.45 4.63 4.21
C GLN A 59 -8.63 5.14 5.40
N LEU A 60 -7.77 4.30 5.97
CA LEU A 60 -6.86 4.71 7.05
C LEU A 60 -5.90 5.81 6.59
N PHE A 61 -5.33 5.68 5.40
CA PHE A 61 -4.44 6.68 4.82
C PHE A 61 -5.14 8.03 4.66
N GLU A 62 -6.34 8.05 4.10
CA GLU A 62 -7.13 9.27 3.92
C GLU A 62 -7.44 9.95 5.27
N ILE A 63 -7.85 9.18 6.28
CA ILE A 63 -8.08 9.71 7.64
C ILE A 63 -6.80 10.36 8.19
N MET A 64 -5.67 9.67 8.08
CA MET A 64 -4.41 10.19 8.61
C MET A 64 -3.89 11.39 7.82
N ASN A 65 -4.08 11.40 6.49
CA ASN A 65 -3.71 12.51 5.62
C ASN A 65 -4.56 13.76 5.91
N ASN A 66 -5.88 13.60 6.03
CA ASN A 66 -6.82 14.69 6.33
C ASN A 66 -6.57 15.32 7.72
N LYS A 67 -6.08 14.53 8.68
CA LYS A 67 -5.68 15.01 10.02
C LYS A 67 -4.26 15.59 10.05
N GLY A 68 -3.52 15.58 8.94
CA GLY A 68 -2.13 16.03 8.85
C GLY A 68 -1.14 15.14 9.61
N TRP A 69 -1.54 13.90 9.93
CA TRP A 69 -0.73 12.96 10.71
C TRP A 69 0.23 12.14 9.86
N TYR A 70 -0.05 12.05 8.57
CA TYR A 70 0.76 11.35 7.59
C TYR A 70 1.22 12.34 6.51
N LYS A 71 2.54 12.45 6.29
CA LYS A 71 3.11 13.33 5.28
C LYS A 71 3.51 12.51 4.06
N THR A 72 2.96 12.85 2.90
CA THR A 72 3.38 12.32 1.61
C THR A 72 3.76 13.48 0.70
N GLU A 73 4.69 13.21 -0.22
CA GLU A 73 4.98 14.11 -1.32
C GLU A 73 4.04 13.74 -2.47
N LEU A 74 3.31 14.73 -2.98
CA LEU A 74 2.56 14.56 -4.22
C LEU A 74 3.55 14.45 -5.37
N ALA A 75 3.39 13.44 -6.23
CA ALA A 75 4.18 13.32 -7.43
C ALA A 75 3.96 14.54 -8.34
N SER A 76 5.05 15.11 -8.86
CA SER A 76 4.98 16.18 -9.83
C SER A 76 4.46 15.65 -11.17
N LYS A 77 3.95 16.55 -12.03
CA LYS A 77 3.48 16.17 -13.37
C LYS A 77 4.60 15.53 -14.18
N GLU A 78 5.81 16.06 -14.08
CA GLU A 78 7.01 15.57 -14.76
C GLU A 78 7.37 14.16 -14.27
N GLN A 79 7.27 13.89 -12.97
CA GLN A 79 7.49 12.55 -12.40
C GLN A 79 6.46 11.55 -12.92
N ILE A 80 5.19 11.95 -13.03
CA ILE A 80 4.12 11.11 -13.58
C ILE A 80 4.38 10.82 -15.06
N SER A 81 4.65 11.85 -15.87
CA SER A 81 4.91 11.70 -17.31
C SER A 81 6.12 10.81 -17.59
N LYS A 82 7.20 10.96 -16.81
CA LYS A 82 8.38 10.10 -16.94
C LYS A 82 8.07 8.62 -16.69
N VAL A 83 7.27 8.31 -15.66
CA VAL A 83 6.88 6.93 -15.37
C VAL A 83 5.98 6.37 -16.47
N GLN A 84 5.06 7.18 -17.00
CA GLN A 84 4.19 6.77 -18.12
C GLN A 84 4.99 6.42 -19.37
N GLU A 85 5.98 7.23 -19.74
CA GLU A 85 6.88 6.97 -20.87
C GLU A 85 7.68 5.66 -20.67
N LEU A 86 8.25 5.45 -19.48
CA LEU A 86 8.96 4.21 -19.14
C LEU A 86 8.07 2.97 -19.25
N MET A 87 6.79 3.08 -18.85
CA MET A 87 5.85 1.98 -18.94
C MET A 87 5.50 1.65 -20.40
N GLN A 88 5.29 2.67 -21.25
CA GLN A 88 5.04 2.47 -22.68
C GLN A 88 6.19 1.74 -23.37
N ASN A 89 7.43 2.12 -23.07
CA ASN A 89 8.62 1.46 -23.62
C ASN A 89 8.75 0.00 -23.15
N ASN A 90 8.34 -0.32 -21.92
CA ASN A 90 8.36 -1.70 -21.42
C ASN A 90 7.21 -2.58 -21.94
N LEU A 91 6.10 -1.97 -22.38
CA LEU A 91 4.95 -2.67 -22.99
C LEU A 91 5.18 -2.97 -24.48
N HIS A 92 6.06 -2.22 -25.14
CA HIS A 92 6.40 -2.37 -26.56
C HIS A 92 7.93 -2.41 -26.78
N PRO A 93 8.63 -3.44 -26.26
CA PRO A 93 10.09 -3.52 -26.39
C PRO A 93 10.56 -3.75 -27.84
N ASP A 94 9.71 -4.30 -28.70
CA ASP A 94 10.04 -4.69 -30.07
C ASP A 94 9.96 -3.53 -31.08
N ASP A 95 9.36 -2.38 -30.72
CA ASP A 95 9.22 -1.22 -31.61
C ASP A 95 10.45 -0.28 -31.60
N GLN A 96 11.52 -0.65 -30.88
CA GLN A 96 12.76 0.14 -30.74
C GLN A 96 13.97 -0.42 -31.50
N PHE A 97 13.80 -1.41 -32.40
CA PHE A 97 14.86 -1.94 -33.26
C PHE A 97 14.48 -1.96 -34.74
#